data_AF-A0A432VPT3-F1
#
_entry.id   AF-A0A432VPT3-F1
#
_cell.length_a   1.000
_cell.length_b   1.000
_cell.length_c   1.000
_cell.angle_alpha   90.00
_cell.angle_beta   90.00
_cell.angle_gamma   90.00
#
_symmetry.space_group_name_H-M   'P 1'
#
loop_
_entity.id
_entity.type
_entity.pdbx_description
1 polymer ?
#
loop_
_entity_poly.entity_id
_entity_poly.type
_entity_poly.pdbx_seq_one_letter_code
_entity_poly.pdbx_strand_id
1 'polypeptide(L)'
;MLTLRQVCWVALGLSMVGCTGTKNLSSDLVGSCLRTNTNAFIHKSNCPAGTGDYLISTRVADGGNPCIKQNPLTELTNNSTLQIVRVMKQGRGSTGDCLRIEVSILSGEQRGLLADLPVCGILHPSPWWITQGFDAESEIVFDPEYVALASCSE
;
A
#
# COMPACT_ATOMS: atom_id res chain seq x y z
N MET A 1 -25.03 -32.05 46.49
CA MET A 1 -25.89 -30.90 46.81
C MET A 1 -25.21 -29.63 46.31
N LEU A 2 -25.91 -28.92 45.41
CA LEU A 2 -25.75 -27.54 44.92
C LEU A 2 -24.42 -27.09 44.29
N THR A 3 -24.41 -27.17 42.95
CA THR A 3 -23.63 -26.36 42.00
C THR A 3 -24.14 -24.91 41.97
N LEU A 4 -23.23 -23.93 42.05
CA LEU A 4 -23.54 -22.49 41.91
C LEU A 4 -22.90 -22.00 40.61
N ARG A 5 -23.61 -22.11 39.48
CA ARG A 5 -24.34 -21.02 38.80
C ARG A 5 -23.49 -19.79 38.46
N GLN A 6 -23.19 -19.69 37.17
CA GLN A 6 -23.26 -18.50 36.31
C GLN A 6 -23.50 -17.17 37.03
N VAL A 7 -22.56 -16.24 36.87
CA VAL A 7 -22.90 -14.83 36.72
C VAL A 7 -22.12 -14.29 35.52
N CYS A 8 -22.78 -14.35 34.36
CA CYS A 8 -22.47 -13.46 33.24
C CYS A 8 -22.76 -12.03 33.70
N TRP A 9 -21.72 -11.27 34.02
CA TRP A 9 -21.85 -9.82 34.08
C TRP A 9 -21.77 -9.26 32.66
N VAL A 10 -22.96 -8.91 32.17
CA VAL A 10 -23.17 -8.04 31.03
C VAL A 10 -22.63 -6.66 31.39
N ALA A 11 -21.46 -6.31 30.85
CA ALA A 11 -21.07 -4.92 30.69
C ALA A 11 -21.19 -4.59 29.20
N LEU A 12 -22.36 -4.04 28.84
CA LEU A 12 -22.62 -3.35 27.58
C LEU A 12 -21.73 -2.10 27.53
N GLY A 13 -20.46 -2.29 27.20
CA GLY A 13 -19.58 -1.24 26.71
C GLY A 13 -19.28 -1.56 25.26
N LEU A 14 -20.09 -1.05 24.33
CA LEU A 14 -19.76 -1.03 22.91
C LEU A 14 -18.55 -0.12 22.71
N SER A 15 -17.36 -0.63 23.06
CA SER A 15 -16.14 -0.23 22.40
C SER A 15 -16.21 -0.85 21.02
N MET A 16 -16.87 -0.15 20.07
CA MET A 16 -16.54 -0.34 18.67
C MET A 16 -15.09 0.13 18.50
N VAL A 17 -14.13 -0.70 18.91
CA VAL A 17 -12.78 -0.64 18.38
C VAL A 17 -12.94 -1.05 16.94
N GLY A 18 -13.37 -0.10 16.10
CA GLY A 18 -13.34 -0.27 14.67
C GLY A 18 -11.91 -0.66 14.35
N CYS A 19 -11.71 -1.89 13.91
CA CYS A 19 -10.40 -2.37 13.50
C CYS A 19 -9.96 -1.53 12.31
N THR A 20 -9.32 -0.38 12.57
CA THR A 20 -8.55 0.41 11.62
C THR A 20 -7.25 -0.32 11.30
N GLY A 21 -7.38 -1.60 10.95
CA GLY A 21 -6.28 -2.50 10.67
C GLY A 21 -6.10 -2.65 9.18
N THR A 22 -4.86 -2.87 8.76
CA THR A 22 -4.55 -3.31 7.41
C THR A 22 -4.85 -4.80 7.31
N LYS A 23 -5.54 -5.20 6.24
CA LYS A 23 -5.89 -6.60 5.95
C LYS A 23 -5.31 -6.98 4.60
N ASN A 24 -4.61 -8.11 4.54
CA ASN A 24 -4.22 -8.72 3.27
C ASN A 24 -5.48 -9.15 2.50
N LEU A 25 -5.47 -8.94 1.20
CA LEU A 25 -6.48 -9.40 0.27
C LEU A 25 -5.91 -10.52 -0.57
N SER A 26 -6.74 -11.53 -0.84
CA SER A 26 -6.40 -12.53 -1.85
C SER A 26 -6.48 -11.85 -3.22
N SER A 27 -5.39 -11.85 -3.96
CA SER A 27 -5.32 -11.29 -5.31
C SER A 27 -4.40 -12.14 -6.16
N ASP A 28 -4.82 -12.41 -7.40
CA ASP A 28 -4.05 -13.04 -8.46
C ASP A 28 -2.86 -12.18 -8.95
N LEU A 29 -2.88 -10.88 -8.66
CA LEU A 29 -1.75 -9.99 -8.93
C LEU A 29 -0.54 -10.29 -8.06
N VAL A 30 -0.70 -10.94 -6.91
CA VAL A 30 0.44 -11.30 -6.05
C VAL A 30 1.36 -12.25 -6.81
N GLY A 31 2.64 -11.87 -6.93
CA GLY A 31 3.66 -12.56 -7.71
C GLY A 31 3.81 -12.02 -9.14
N SER A 32 2.84 -11.25 -9.64
CA SER A 32 2.92 -10.59 -10.95
C SER A 32 3.97 -9.48 -10.94
N CYS A 33 4.59 -9.25 -12.10
CA CYS A 33 5.57 -8.20 -12.26
C CYS A 33 4.99 -6.98 -12.97
N LEU A 34 5.56 -5.84 -12.61
CA LEU A 34 5.26 -4.54 -13.16
C LEU A 34 6.53 -3.95 -13.76
N ARG A 35 6.37 -3.20 -14.84
CA ARG A 35 7.41 -2.34 -15.41
C ARG A 35 6.99 -0.89 -15.23
N THR A 36 7.87 -0.07 -14.65
CA THR A 36 7.64 1.38 -14.58
C THR A 36 7.81 1.99 -15.97
N ASN A 37 6.92 2.91 -16.35
CA ASN A 37 6.99 3.67 -17.61
C ASN A 37 7.45 5.13 -17.40
N THR A 38 7.77 5.49 -16.16
CA THR A 38 8.26 6.82 -15.79
C THR A 38 9.35 6.71 -14.73
N ASN A 39 10.12 7.78 -14.55
CA ASN A 39 11.01 7.91 -13.41
C ASN A 39 10.19 8.24 -12.15
N ALA A 40 10.60 7.66 -11.03
CA ALA A 40 10.00 7.89 -9.73
C ALA A 40 11.08 7.94 -8.65
N PHE A 41 10.65 8.13 -7.41
CA PHE A 41 11.50 8.29 -6.25
C PHE A 41 11.02 7.38 -5.13
N ILE A 42 11.97 6.85 -4.38
CA ILE A 42 11.69 6.03 -3.20
C ILE A 42 11.90 6.90 -1.97
N HIS A 43 10.83 7.04 -1.20
CA HIS A 43 10.78 7.87 0.00
C HIS A 43 10.69 6.99 1.23
N LYS A 44 11.37 7.37 2.31
CA LYS A 44 11.09 6.77 3.61
C LYS A 44 9.81 7.37 4.20
N SER A 45 8.81 6.53 4.46
CA SER A 45 7.58 6.95 5.14
C SER A 45 7.76 7.09 6.63
N ASN A 46 7.11 8.10 7.21
CA ASN A 46 6.95 8.23 8.66
C ASN A 46 5.49 8.05 9.12
N CYS A 47 4.62 7.56 8.25
CA CYS A 47 3.23 7.25 8.58
C CYS A 47 3.07 5.74 8.73
N PRO A 48 3.03 5.22 9.97
CA PRO A 48 2.81 3.80 10.21
C PRO A 48 1.37 3.45 9.82
N ALA A 49 1.25 2.74 8.71
CA ALA A 49 -0.03 2.45 8.12
C ALA A 49 0.10 1.23 7.19
N GLY A 50 0.30 0.06 7.78
CA GLY A 50 0.06 -1.21 7.10
C GLY A 50 1.25 -1.91 6.46
N THR A 51 2.10 -1.22 5.72
CA THR A 51 3.25 -1.85 5.05
C THR A 51 4.45 -0.96 4.91
N GLY A 52 5.61 -1.60 5.09
CA GLY A 52 6.93 -1.09 4.79
C GLY A 52 7.33 0.22 5.46
N ASP A 53 8.58 0.58 5.23
CA ASP A 53 9.12 1.91 5.56
C ASP A 53 9.20 2.80 4.30
N TYR A 54 8.78 2.32 3.12
CA TYR A 54 9.08 2.98 1.85
C TYR A 54 7.86 3.17 0.94
N LEU A 55 7.80 4.32 0.27
CA LEU A 55 6.74 4.69 -0.68
C LEU A 55 7.38 5.10 -2.01
N ILE A 56 6.70 4.78 -3.12
CA ILE A 56 7.08 5.26 -4.45
C ILE A 56 6.26 6.51 -4.80
N SER A 57 6.92 7.52 -5.36
CA SER A 57 6.28 8.75 -5.87
C SER A 57 7.05 9.35 -7.02
N THR A 58 6.39 9.98 -7.99
CA THR A 58 7.06 10.78 -9.03
C THR A 58 7.51 12.16 -8.56
N ARG A 59 7.26 12.53 -7.29
CA ARG A 59 7.66 13.82 -6.70
C ARG A 59 8.93 13.68 -5.87
N VAL A 60 9.85 14.64 -6.01
CA VAL A 60 11.12 14.69 -5.25
C VAL A 60 10.89 15.07 -3.79
N ALA A 61 9.94 15.94 -3.50
CA ALA A 61 9.55 16.27 -2.13
C ALA A 61 8.11 16.76 -2.18
N ASP A 62 7.23 16.12 -1.44
CA ASP A 62 5.87 16.61 -1.31
C ASP A 62 5.81 17.38 0.00
N GLY A 63 6.28 18.64 -0.01
CA GLY A 63 6.34 19.50 1.18
C GLY A 63 4.98 19.71 1.88
N GLY A 64 3.88 19.21 1.30
CA GLY A 64 2.55 19.14 1.90
C GLY A 64 2.11 17.76 2.39
N ASN A 65 2.86 16.68 2.14
CA ASN A 65 2.49 15.33 2.60
C ASN A 65 3.13 15.03 3.97
N PRO A 66 2.34 14.84 5.04
CA PRO A 66 2.87 14.59 6.39
C PRO A 66 3.62 13.25 6.52
N CYS A 67 3.49 12.37 5.53
CA CYS A 67 4.07 11.03 5.48
C CYS A 67 5.39 10.95 4.70
N ILE A 68 5.79 12.03 4.03
CA ILE A 68 7.07 12.14 3.31
C ILE A 68 7.77 13.39 3.82
N LYS A 69 8.65 13.22 4.81
CA LYS A 69 9.35 14.33 5.47
C LYS A 69 10.79 14.56 4.99
N GLN A 70 11.34 13.63 4.23
CA GLN A 70 12.74 13.61 3.85
C GLN A 70 12.89 13.66 2.34
N ASN A 71 14.08 14.08 1.88
CA ASN A 71 14.51 13.90 0.50
C ASN A 71 14.40 12.41 0.11
N PRO A 72 14.18 12.11 -1.18
CA PRO A 72 14.08 10.74 -1.61
C PRO A 72 15.42 10.05 -1.37
N LEU A 73 15.36 8.78 -0.98
CA LEU A 73 16.57 7.99 -0.77
C LEU A 73 17.31 7.77 -2.07
N THR A 74 16.56 7.65 -3.16
CA THR A 74 17.07 7.36 -4.50
C THR A 74 15.96 7.52 -5.56
N GLU A 75 16.34 7.34 -6.81
CA GLU A 75 15.47 7.33 -7.97
C GLU A 75 15.19 5.89 -8.43
N LEU A 76 13.94 5.61 -8.78
CA LEU A 76 13.51 4.44 -9.52
C LEU A 76 13.39 4.84 -10.99
N THR A 77 14.35 4.41 -11.81
CA THR A 77 14.38 4.82 -13.23
C THR A 77 13.24 4.20 -14.02
N ASN A 78 12.85 4.85 -15.11
CA ASN A 78 12.00 4.25 -16.13
C ASN A 78 12.52 2.85 -16.50
N ASN A 79 11.60 1.95 -16.84
CA ASN A 79 11.86 0.55 -17.15
C ASN A 79 12.35 -0.31 -15.98
N SER A 80 12.26 0.16 -14.74
CA SER A 80 12.49 -0.66 -13.55
C SER A 80 11.44 -1.77 -13.42
N THR A 81 11.88 -2.94 -12.96
CA THR A 81 11.03 -4.10 -12.72
C THR A 81 10.67 -4.18 -11.24
N LEU A 82 9.38 -4.37 -10.97
CA LEU A 82 8.81 -4.54 -9.63
C LEU A 82 8.03 -5.86 -9.60
N GLN A 83 7.90 -6.49 -8.45
CA GLN A 83 7.00 -7.63 -8.23
C GLN A 83 5.99 -7.28 -7.15
N ILE A 84 4.71 -7.51 -7.40
CA ILE A 84 3.67 -7.32 -6.40
C ILE A 84 3.80 -8.42 -5.35
N VAL A 85 4.06 -8.04 -4.09
CA VAL A 85 4.21 -9.01 -2.99
C VAL A 85 2.96 -9.10 -2.13
N ARG A 86 2.22 -7.99 -2.00
CA ARG A 86 0.99 -7.95 -1.20
C ARG A 86 0.00 -6.95 -1.78
N VAL A 87 -1.27 -7.34 -1.79
CA VAL A 87 -2.41 -6.46 -2.03
C VAL A 87 -3.22 -6.40 -0.75
N MET A 88 -3.58 -5.19 -0.30
CA MET A 88 -4.17 -4.99 1.01
C MET A 88 -5.25 -3.92 1.00
N LYS A 89 -6.14 -4.04 1.98
CA LYS A 89 -7.12 -3.01 2.34
C LYS A 89 -6.67 -2.35 3.64
N GLN A 90 -6.58 -1.02 3.65
CA GLN A 90 -6.36 -0.25 4.86
C GLN A 90 -7.58 0.59 5.19
N GLY A 91 -8.16 0.37 6.37
CA GLY A 91 -9.24 1.19 6.87
C GLY A 91 -8.79 2.62 7.21
N ARG A 92 -9.58 3.62 6.81
CA ARG A 92 -9.36 5.05 7.07
C ARG A 92 -10.51 5.68 7.86
N GLY A 93 -11.11 4.92 8.77
CA GLY A 93 -12.23 5.37 9.59
C GLY A 93 -13.45 5.77 8.74
N SER A 94 -13.99 6.97 8.97
CA SER A 94 -15.18 7.48 8.26
C SER A 94 -14.97 7.74 6.77
N THR A 95 -13.73 7.75 6.29
CA THR A 95 -13.42 7.94 4.86
C THR A 95 -13.40 6.64 4.05
N GLY A 96 -13.75 5.52 4.68
CA GLY A 96 -13.80 4.21 4.05
C GLY A 96 -12.45 3.51 4.02
N ASP A 97 -12.30 2.60 3.06
CA ASP A 97 -11.10 1.79 2.89
C ASP A 97 -10.22 2.34 1.77
N CYS A 98 -8.96 1.91 1.77
CA CYS A 98 -7.94 2.34 0.82
C CYS A 98 -7.12 1.14 0.40
N LEU A 99 -7.09 0.88 -0.91
CA LEU A 99 -6.19 -0.11 -1.49
C LEU A 99 -4.73 0.26 -1.19
N ARG A 100 -3.91 -0.78 -0.96
CA ARG A 100 -2.46 -0.70 -0.89
C ARG A 100 -1.87 -1.86 -1.67
N ILE A 101 -0.83 -1.57 -2.44
CA ILE A 101 -0.06 -2.57 -3.17
C ILE A 101 1.39 -2.40 -2.75
N GLU A 102 1.93 -3.39 -2.06
CA GLU A 102 3.34 -3.45 -1.75
C GLU A 102 4.06 -4.25 -2.84
N VAL A 103 5.19 -3.71 -3.29
CA VAL A 103 6.03 -4.30 -4.31
C VAL A 103 7.45 -4.51 -3.81
N SER A 104 8.10 -5.58 -4.28
CA SER A 104 9.54 -5.75 -4.20
C SER A 104 10.19 -5.16 -5.45
N ILE A 105 11.24 -4.37 -5.26
CA ILE A 105 12.05 -3.82 -6.35
C ILE A 105 13.00 -4.92 -6.87
N LEU A 106 12.98 -5.20 -8.17
CA LEU A 106 13.78 -6.27 -8.77
C LEU A 106 15.00 -5.76 -9.57
N SER A 107 15.07 -4.46 -9.84
CA SER A 107 16.13 -3.84 -10.66
C SER A 107 16.76 -2.61 -10.00
N GLY A 108 17.95 -2.24 -10.44
CA GLY A 108 18.66 -1.05 -9.98
C GLY A 108 19.28 -1.21 -8.60
N GLU A 109 19.76 -0.09 -8.04
CA GLU A 109 20.50 -0.07 -6.77
C GLU A 109 19.65 -0.49 -5.55
N GLN A 110 18.33 -0.40 -5.68
CA GLN A 110 17.38 -0.68 -4.59
C GLN A 110 16.75 -2.07 -4.66
N ARG A 111 17.35 -2.97 -5.45
CA ARG A 111 16.86 -4.35 -5.56
C ARG A 111 16.70 -4.98 -4.17
N GLY A 112 15.53 -5.55 -3.92
CA GLY A 112 15.16 -6.20 -2.65
C GLY A 112 14.44 -5.30 -1.65
N LEU A 113 14.35 -3.99 -1.89
CA LEU A 113 13.49 -3.13 -1.07
C LEU A 113 12.01 -3.41 -1.33
N LEU A 114 11.22 -3.37 -0.25
CA LEU A 114 9.77 -3.37 -0.32
C LEU A 114 9.26 -1.94 -0.23
N ALA A 115 8.44 -1.53 -1.19
CA ALA A 115 7.86 -0.19 -1.21
C ALA A 115 6.40 -0.24 -1.67
N ASP A 116 5.65 0.79 -1.30
CA ASP A 116 4.26 0.89 -1.68
C ASP A 116 4.06 1.68 -2.97
N LEU A 117 3.19 1.17 -3.83
CA LEU A 117 2.75 1.88 -5.03
C LEU A 117 1.79 3.02 -4.65
N PRO A 118 1.84 4.15 -5.35
CA PRO A 118 0.93 5.25 -5.13
C PRO A 118 -0.45 4.92 -5.68
N VAL A 119 -1.32 4.37 -4.82
CA VAL A 119 -2.67 3.96 -5.22
C VAL A 119 -3.78 4.69 -4.44
N CYS A 120 -3.44 5.51 -3.45
CA CYS A 120 -4.45 6.16 -2.60
C CYS A 120 -3.90 7.38 -1.81
N GLY A 121 -4.67 8.46 -1.78
CA GLY A 121 -4.19 9.83 -1.51
C GLY A 121 -3.88 10.28 -0.08
N ILE A 122 -4.24 9.54 0.99
CA ILE A 122 -3.88 10.02 2.37
C ILE A 122 -2.39 9.84 2.66
N LEU A 123 -1.79 8.77 2.13
CA LEU A 123 -0.41 8.41 2.43
C LEU A 123 0.48 8.55 1.19
N HIS A 124 -0.09 8.33 0.01
CA HIS A 124 0.64 8.48 -1.25
C HIS A 124 0.30 9.81 -1.91
N PRO A 125 1.33 10.62 -2.24
CA PRO A 125 1.13 11.80 -3.06
C PRO A 125 0.65 11.38 -4.46
N SER A 126 -0.22 12.19 -5.06
CA SER A 126 -0.60 12.01 -6.46
C SER A 126 0.59 12.30 -7.39
N PRO A 127 0.62 11.73 -8.61
CA PRO A 127 -0.41 10.92 -9.28
C PRO A 127 -0.51 9.49 -8.73
N TRP A 128 -1.68 8.89 -8.91
CA TRP A 128 -1.88 7.48 -8.60
C TRP A 128 -1.54 6.61 -9.81
N TRP A 129 -1.00 5.42 -9.58
CA TRP A 129 -0.56 4.50 -10.64
C TRP A 129 -1.64 3.49 -11.03
N ILE A 130 -2.86 3.69 -10.56
CA ILE A 130 -4.04 2.94 -10.94
C ILE A 130 -5.15 3.92 -11.32
N THR A 131 -6.02 3.50 -12.22
CA THR A 131 -7.21 4.24 -12.64
C THR A 131 -8.50 3.64 -12.09
N GLN A 132 -8.47 2.37 -11.65
CA GLN A 132 -9.61 1.63 -11.09
C GLN A 132 -9.14 0.65 -10.00
N GLY A 133 -10.09 0.12 -9.20
CA GLY A 133 -9.80 -0.86 -8.14
C GLY A 133 -9.47 -0.26 -6.77
N PHE A 134 -9.72 1.03 -6.55
CA PHE A 134 -9.42 1.73 -5.29
C PHE A 134 -10.12 1.14 -4.05
N ASP A 135 -11.28 0.50 -4.25
CA ASP A 135 -12.06 -0.19 -3.22
C ASP A 135 -11.45 -1.53 -2.80
N ALA A 136 -10.45 -2.02 -3.55
CA ALA A 136 -9.79 -3.30 -3.37
C ALA A 136 -10.70 -4.53 -3.52
N GLU A 137 -11.88 -4.34 -4.11
CA GLU A 137 -12.86 -5.39 -4.42
C GLU A 137 -13.09 -5.49 -5.94
N SER A 138 -12.99 -4.35 -6.62
CA SER A 138 -13.02 -4.24 -8.07
C SER A 138 -11.66 -4.59 -8.71
N GLU A 139 -11.68 -4.88 -10.00
CA GLU A 139 -10.47 -5.11 -10.79
C GLU A 139 -9.52 -3.90 -10.71
N ILE A 140 -8.24 -4.17 -10.42
CA ILE A 140 -7.20 -3.15 -10.36
C ILE A 140 -6.70 -2.90 -11.77
N VAL A 141 -6.92 -1.69 -12.26
CA VAL A 141 -6.45 -1.26 -13.57
C VAL A 141 -5.29 -0.30 -13.38
N PHE A 142 -4.09 -0.73 -13.79
CA PHE A 142 -2.89 0.12 -13.75
C PHE A 142 -2.97 1.25 -14.78
N ASP A 143 -2.44 2.40 -14.41
CA ASP A 143 -2.29 3.54 -15.32
C ASP A 143 -1.01 3.36 -16.15
N PRO A 144 -1.11 3.15 -17.48
CA PRO A 144 0.04 2.86 -18.33
C PRO A 144 1.00 4.05 -18.47
N GLU A 145 0.63 5.27 -18.08
CA GLU A 145 1.57 6.38 -17.98
C GLU A 145 2.68 6.08 -16.96
N TYR A 146 2.33 5.38 -15.87
CA TYR A 146 3.22 5.15 -14.75
C TYR A 146 3.74 3.72 -14.70
N VAL A 147 2.87 2.73 -14.94
CA VAL A 147 3.20 1.33 -14.73
C VAL A 147 2.32 0.40 -15.57
N ALA A 148 2.89 -0.73 -15.99
CA ALA A 148 2.15 -1.78 -16.69
C ALA A 148 2.55 -3.17 -16.19
N LEU A 149 1.62 -4.12 -16.27
CA LEU A 149 1.93 -5.54 -16.07
C LEU A 149 2.98 -6.00 -17.10
N ALA A 150 3.93 -6.79 -16.65
CA ALA A 150 5.03 -7.31 -17.44
C ALA A 150 5.39 -8.73 -17.02
N SER A 151 6.07 -9.45 -17.90
CA SER A 151 6.70 -10.72 -17.53
C SER A 151 7.76 -10.46 -16.46
N CYS A 152 7.77 -11.29 -15.42
CA CYS A 152 8.89 -11.31 -14.48
C CYS A 152 10.13 -11.76 -15.23
N SER A 153 11.07 -10.84 -15.47
CA SER A 153 12.41 -11.18 -15.96
C SER A 153 13.14 -11.98 -14.88
N GLU A 154 13.80 -13.08 -15.27
CA GLU A 154 14.69 -13.87 -14.40
C GLU A 154 15.86 -13.04 -13.86
#